data_AF-A0A3D4Z584-F1
#
_entry.id   AF-A0A3D4Z584-F1
#
_cell.length_a   1.000
_cell.length_b   1.000
_cell.length_c   1.000
_cell.angle_alpha   90.00
_cell.angle_beta   90.00
_cell.angle_gamma   90.00
#
_symmetry.space_group_name_H-M   'P 1'
#
loop_
_entity.id
_entity.type
_entity.pdbx_description
1 polymer ?
#
loop_
_entity_poly.entity_id
_entity_poly.type
_entity_poly.pdbx_seq_one_letter_code
_entity_poly.pdbx_strand_id
1 'polypeptide(L)'
;MYEPKQRIISAAPYRDRVLHHAMHNVLEPIFDPTFIFDSYATRKGKGTHAAINRFQKFSQVNPYVLKCDIRQYFPSIDHEILMKLIRRKVACRDTLGLIEKILDSHH
;
A
#
# COMPACT_ATOMS: atom_id res chain seq x y z
N MET A 1 -20.55 23.04 5.97
CA MET A 1 -19.89 23.14 4.64
C MET A 1 -18.71 22.17 4.65
N TYR A 2 -18.73 21.15 3.81
CA TYR A 2 -17.66 20.14 3.72
C TYR A 2 -16.64 20.63 2.71
N GLU A 3 -15.52 21.18 3.18
CA GLU A 3 -14.45 21.67 2.31
C GLU A 3 -13.71 20.47 1.70
N PRO A 4 -13.71 20.30 0.36
CA PRO A 4 -13.05 19.17 -0.26
C PRO A 4 -11.54 19.26 -0.04
N LYS A 5 -10.98 18.26 0.64
CA LYS A 5 -9.52 18.13 0.83
C LYS A 5 -8.86 17.96 -0.53
N GLN A 6 -8.06 18.94 -0.97
CA GLN A 6 -7.28 18.84 -2.19
C GLN A 6 -6.36 17.61 -2.14
N ARG A 7 -6.38 16.82 -3.22
CA ARG A 7 -5.50 15.66 -3.39
C ARG A 7 -4.68 15.88 -4.65
N ILE A 8 -3.37 15.95 -4.49
CA ILE A 8 -2.46 15.92 -5.62
C ILE A 8 -2.48 14.48 -6.14
N ILE A 9 -2.92 14.31 -7.39
CA ILE A 9 -2.92 13.02 -8.07
C ILE A 9 -1.82 13.09 -9.12
N SER A 10 -0.78 12.29 -8.95
CA SER A 10 0.22 12.06 -9.99
C SER A 10 -0.12 10.76 -10.70
N ALA A 11 -0.36 10.84 -12.01
CA ALA A 11 -0.63 9.68 -12.83
C ALA A 11 0.62 9.35 -13.64
N ALA A 12 1.18 8.16 -13.41
CA ALA A 12 2.31 7.68 -14.21
C ALA A 12 1.89 7.53 -15.69
N PRO A 13 2.80 7.83 -16.64
CA PRO A 13 2.62 7.53 -18.06
C PRO A 13 2.15 6.09 -18.29
N TYR A 14 1.44 5.85 -19.40
CA TYR A 14 0.85 4.52 -19.66
C TYR A 14 1.88 3.39 -19.64
N ARG A 15 3.07 3.62 -20.22
CA ARG A 15 4.17 2.64 -20.24
C ARG A 15 4.61 2.24 -18.83
N ASP A 16 4.72 3.22 -17.94
CA ASP A 16 5.14 3.00 -16.56
C ASP A 16 4.06 2.28 -15.76
N ARG A 17 2.77 2.56 -16.04
CA ARG A 17 1.66 1.79 -15.45
C ARG A 17 1.71 0.32 -15.80
N VAL A 18 2.07 -0.03 -17.03
CA VAL A 18 2.25 -1.45 -17.44
C VAL A 18 3.40 -2.08 -16.66
N LEU A 19 4.53 -1.37 -16.52
CA LEU A 19 5.66 -1.84 -15.74
C LEU A 19 5.30 -2.03 -14.25
N HIS A 20 4.64 -1.04 -13.64
CA HIS A 20 4.20 -1.11 -12.24
C HIS A 20 3.26 -2.29 -12.00
N HIS A 21 2.34 -2.54 -12.93
CA HIS A 21 1.44 -3.69 -12.84
C HIS A 21 2.19 -5.02 -12.98
N ALA A 22 3.15 -5.11 -13.90
CA ALA A 22 3.98 -6.31 -14.05
C ALA A 22 4.79 -6.58 -12.77
N MET A 23 5.37 -5.54 -12.18
CA MET A 23 6.10 -5.63 -10.92
C MET A 23 5.19 -6.03 -9.76
N HIS A 24 3.99 -5.44 -9.67
CA HIS A 24 3.01 -5.79 -8.65
C HIS A 24 2.70 -7.29 -8.68
N ASN A 25 2.47 -7.88 -9.86
CA ASN A 25 2.18 -9.30 -9.99
C ASN A 25 3.30 -10.22 -9.47
N VAL A 26 4.55 -9.77 -9.53
CA VAL A 26 5.71 -10.51 -9.02
C VAL A 26 5.88 -10.31 -7.51
N LEU A 27 5.66 -9.09 -7.02
CA LEU A 27 5.89 -8.73 -5.62
C LEU A 27 4.72 -9.13 -4.71
N GLU A 28 3.47 -9.05 -5.17
CA GLU A 28 2.26 -9.40 -4.41
C GLU A 28 2.37 -10.77 -3.72
N PRO A 29 2.69 -11.89 -4.39
CA PRO A 29 2.76 -13.20 -3.72
C PRO A 29 3.87 -13.31 -2.66
N ILE A 30 4.89 -12.45 -2.72
CA ILE A 30 5.98 -12.42 -1.73
C ILE A 30 5.55 -11.68 -0.46
N PHE A 31 4.80 -10.58 -0.62
CA PHE A 31 4.41 -9.72 0.50
C PHE A 31 3.04 -10.08 1.08
N ASP A 32 2.08 -10.56 0.29
CA ASP A 32 0.72 -10.82 0.73
C ASP A 32 0.64 -11.74 1.99
N PRO A 33 1.42 -12.83 2.07
CA PRO A 33 1.42 -13.70 3.26
C PRO A 33 1.96 -13.04 4.53
N THR A 34 2.69 -11.92 4.41
CA THR A 34 3.29 -11.23 5.56
C THR A 34 2.34 -10.23 6.21
N PHE A 35 1.25 -9.87 5.54
CA PHE A 35 0.26 -8.95 6.09
C PHE A 35 -0.61 -9.63 7.14
N ILE A 36 -0.96 -8.86 8.18
CA ILE A 36 -1.95 -9.30 9.16
C ILE A 36 -3.29 -9.59 8.49
N PHE A 37 -4.07 -10.48 9.10
CA PHE A 37 -5.37 -10.88 8.58
C PHE A 37 -6.33 -9.69 8.39
N ASP A 38 -6.28 -8.73 9.32
CA ASP A 38 -7.15 -7.55 9.33
C ASP A 38 -6.64 -6.40 8.43
N SER A 39 -5.69 -6.68 7.54
CA SER A 39 -5.34 -5.77 6.43
C SER A 39 -6.24 -6.06 5.22
N TYR A 40 -7.05 -5.07 4.85
CA TYR A 40 -8.10 -5.21 3.82
C TYR A 40 -7.88 -4.38 2.55
N ALA A 41 -6.99 -3.38 2.58
CA ALA A 41 -6.75 -2.49 1.45
C ALA A 41 -5.91 -3.19 0.38
N THR A 42 -6.24 -2.96 -0.91
CA THR A 42 -5.42 -3.33 -2.09
C THR A 42 -4.90 -4.77 -2.09
N ARG A 43 -5.74 -5.73 -1.66
CA ARG A 43 -5.40 -7.16 -1.60
C ARG A 43 -6.45 -8.01 -2.29
N LYS A 44 -6.02 -9.04 -3.00
CA LYS A 44 -6.92 -9.99 -3.67
C LYS A 44 -7.80 -10.71 -2.64
N GLY A 45 -9.11 -10.77 -2.89
CA GLY A 45 -10.09 -11.41 -1.99
C GLY A 45 -10.36 -10.64 -0.69
N LYS A 46 -9.76 -9.45 -0.52
CA LYS A 46 -10.07 -8.49 0.54
C LYS A 46 -10.78 -7.28 -0.08
N GLY A 47 -11.36 -6.44 0.77
CA GLY A 47 -12.02 -5.22 0.33
C GLY A 47 -12.90 -4.61 1.41
N THR A 48 -13.57 -3.52 1.05
CA THR A 48 -14.39 -2.73 1.97
C THR A 48 -15.48 -3.55 2.64
N HIS A 49 -16.18 -4.41 1.89
CA HIS A 49 -17.22 -5.26 2.45
C HIS A 49 -16.68 -6.26 3.48
N ALA A 50 -15.53 -6.88 3.21
CA ALA A 50 -14.88 -7.78 4.15
C ALA A 50 -14.44 -7.04 5.43
N ALA A 51 -13.92 -5.82 5.29
CA ALA A 51 -13.53 -4.98 6.41
C ALA A 51 -14.73 -4.59 7.30
N ILE A 52 -15.84 -4.18 6.68
CA ILE A 52 -17.07 -3.80 7.40
C ILE A 52 -17.65 -5.01 8.16
N ASN A 53 -17.74 -6.18 7.51
CA ASN A 53 -18.24 -7.40 8.14
C ASN A 53 -17.38 -7.80 9.35
N ARG A 54 -16.06 -7.63 9.27
CA ARG A 54 -15.16 -7.85 10.40
C ARG A 54 -15.38 -6.83 11.51
N PHE A 55 -15.47 -5.55 11.15
CA PHE A 55 -15.70 -4.46 12.10
C PHE A 55 -17.00 -4.64 12.89
N GLN A 56 -18.09 -5.05 12.23
CA GLN A 56 -19.37 -5.31 12.89
C GLN A 56 -19.27 -6.37 14.00
N LYS A 57 -18.44 -7.39 13.82
CA LYS A 57 -18.20 -8.41 14.86
C LYS A 57 -17.45 -7.81 16.06
N PHE A 58 -16.47 -6.94 15.82
CA PHE A 58 -15.73 -6.27 16.89
C PHE A 58 -16.60 -5.26 17.65
N SER A 59 -17.46 -4.53 16.96
CA SER A 59 -18.35 -3.54 17.59
C SER A 59 -19.41 -4.15 18.52
N GLN A 60 -19.72 -5.45 18.33
CA GLN A 60 -20.61 -6.18 19.25
C GLN A 60 -19.94 -6.50 20.59
N VAL A 61 -18.60 -6.60 20.62
CA VAL A 61 -17.83 -6.96 21.81
C VAL A 61 -17.31 -5.71 22.52
N ASN A 62 -16.93 -4.67 21.78
CA ASN A 62 -16.39 -3.44 22.34
C ASN A 62 -17.08 -2.21 21.70
N PRO A 63 -17.70 -1.32 22.51
CA PRO A 63 -18.35 -0.11 22.00
C PRO A 63 -17.38 1.02 21.64
N TYR A 64 -16.10 0.92 22.05
CA TYR A 64 -15.11 1.98 21.82
C TYR A 64 -14.30 1.72 20.55
N VAL A 65 -14.06 2.79 19.78
CA VAL A 65 -13.29 2.76 18.54
C VAL A 65 -12.23 3.86 18.57
N LEU A 66 -10.98 3.49 18.29
CA LEU A 66 -9.90 4.45 18.06
C LEU A 66 -9.79 4.71 16.55
N LYS A 67 -10.08 5.95 16.13
CA LYS A 67 -9.89 6.39 14.75
C LYS A 67 -8.49 6.98 14.58
N CYS A 68 -7.66 6.33 13.78
CA CYS A 68 -6.34 6.82 13.40
C CYS A 68 -6.26 7.01 11.88
N ASP A 69 -5.61 8.09 11.44
CA ASP A 69 -5.33 8.37 10.03
C ASP A 69 -3.93 8.99 9.90
N ILE A 70 -3.23 8.67 8.81
CA ILE A 70 -1.88 9.19 8.55
C ILE A 70 -1.98 10.35 7.56
N ARG A 71 -1.47 11.52 7.95
CA ARG A 71 -1.44 12.69 7.08
C ARG A 71 -0.46 12.47 5.93
N GLN A 72 -0.92 12.67 4.69
CA GLN A 72 -0.09 12.58 3.48
C GLN A 72 0.72 11.27 3.44
N TYR A 73 0.03 10.13 3.66
CA TYR A 73 0.67 8.82 3.76
C TYR A 73 1.74 8.57 2.68
N PHE A 74 1.41 8.66 1.38
CA PHE A 74 2.39 8.38 0.31
C PHE A 74 3.59 9.35 0.30
N PRO A 75 3.43 10.69 0.31
CA PRO A 75 4.57 11.60 0.43
C PRO A 75 5.39 11.46 1.72
N SER A 76 4.80 10.92 2.80
CA SER A 76 5.48 10.76 4.09
C SER A 76 6.34 9.50 4.19
N ILE A 77 6.34 8.64 3.17
CA ILE A 77 7.12 7.40 3.17
C ILE A 77 8.59 7.71 2.96
N ASP A 78 9.42 7.32 3.91
CA ASP A 78 10.88 7.37 3.78
C ASP A 78 11.36 6.25 2.84
N HIS A 79 12.00 6.66 1.72
CA HIS A 79 12.46 5.74 0.68
C HIS A 79 13.61 4.83 1.17
N GLU A 80 14.46 5.29 2.09
CA GLU A 80 15.53 4.45 2.63
C GLU A 80 14.98 3.34 3.52
N ILE A 81 14.02 3.67 4.39
CA ILE A 81 13.36 2.70 5.26
C ILE A 81 12.58 1.70 4.40
N LEU A 82 11.84 2.18 3.40
CA LEU A 82 11.11 1.33 2.46
C LEU A 82 12.05 0.35 1.75
N MET A 83 13.16 0.84 1.19
CA MET A 83 14.13 -0.01 0.50
C MET A 83 14.80 -1.02 1.44
N LYS A 84 15.09 -0.65 2.68
CA LYS A 84 15.59 -1.60 3.70
C LYS A 84 14.59 -2.73 3.97
N LEU A 85 13.29 -2.43 4.01
CA LEU A 85 12.25 -3.45 4.19
C LEU A 85 12.12 -4.37 2.97
N ILE A 86 12.15 -3.82 1.76
CA ILE A 86 12.05 -4.59 0.52
C ILE A 86 13.25 -5.55 0.35
N ARG A 87 14.48 -5.07 0.63
CA ARG A 87 15.71 -5.86 0.54
C ARG A 87 15.72 -7.09 1.47
N ARG A 88 14.89 -7.11 2.52
CA ARG A 88 14.75 -8.30 3.41
C ARG A 88 13.95 -9.43 2.76
N LYS A 89 13.15 -9.15 1.73
CA LYS A 89 12.24 -10.11 1.09
C LYS A 89 12.60 -10.39 -0.37
N VAL A 90 13.22 -9.42 -1.06
CA VAL A 90 13.60 -9.52 -2.46
C VAL A 90 15.11 -9.47 -2.58
N ALA A 91 15.73 -10.55 -3.06
CA ALA A 91 17.18 -10.65 -3.26
C ALA A 91 17.62 -10.32 -4.70
N CYS A 92 16.69 -10.29 -5.65
CA CYS A 92 16.99 -10.02 -7.06
C CYS A 92 17.49 -8.59 -7.25
N ARG A 93 18.73 -8.43 -7.72
CA ARG A 93 19.37 -7.12 -7.92
C ARG A 93 18.65 -6.29 -8.98
N ASP A 94 18.22 -6.91 -10.07
CA ASP A 94 17.54 -6.19 -11.17
C ASP A 94 16.17 -5.65 -10.73
N THR A 95 15.42 -6.45 -9.96
CA THR A 95 14.13 -6.02 -9.39
C THR A 95 14.34 -4.88 -8.39
N LEU A 96 15.34 -4.97 -7.52
CA LEU A 96 15.66 -3.90 -6.58
C LEU A 96 16.06 -2.61 -7.30
N GLY A 97 16.88 -2.70 -8.35
CA GLY A 97 17.29 -1.55 -9.16
C GLY A 97 16.12 -0.91 -9.92
N LEU A 98 15.14 -1.69 -10.37
CA LEU A 98 13.91 -1.17 -10.96
C LEU A 98 13.05 -0.42 -9.94
N ILE A 99 12.89 -0.98 -8.73
CA ILE A 99 12.14 -0.32 -7.65
C ILE A 99 12.79 1.01 -7.28
N GLU A 100 14.12 1.04 -7.12
CA GLU A 100 14.88 2.24 -6.78
C GLU A 100 14.69 3.34 -7.85
N LYS A 101 14.79 2.99 -9.13
CA LYS A 101 14.52 3.94 -10.23
C LYS A 101 13.10 4.49 -10.22
N ILE A 102 12.10 3.67 -9.90
CA ILE A 102 10.70 4.12 -9.82
C ILE A 102 10.54 5.10 -8.65
N LEU A 103 11.09 4.79 -7.48
CA LEU A 103 11.04 5.65 -6.31
C LEU A 103 11.75 6.99 -6.54
N ASP A 104 12.90 6.98 -7.22
CA ASP A 104 13.65 8.20 -7.55
C ASP A 104 12.96 9.05 -8.61
N SER A 105 12.23 8.43 -9.56
CA SER A 105 11.50 9.14 -10.62
C SER A 105 10.29 9.94 -10.13
N HIS A 106 9.90 9.78 -8.86
CA HIS A 106 8.73 10.40 -8.25
C HIS A 106 9.06 11.55 -7.27
N HIS A 107 10.27 12.14 -7.38
CA HIS A 107 10.62 13.42 -6.75
C HIS A 107 10.16 14.64 -7.56
#